data_AF-A0AAE3VZ63-F1
#
_entry.id   AF-A0AAE3VZ63-F1
#
_cell.length_a   1.000
_cell.length_b   1.000
_cell.length_c   1.000
_cell.angle_alpha   90.00
_cell.angle_beta   90.00
_cell.angle_gamma   90.00
#
_symmetry.space_group_name_H-M   'P 1'
#
loop_
_entity.id
_entity.type
_entity.pdbx_description
1 polymer ?
#
loop_
_entity_poly.entity_id
_entity_poly.type
_entity_poly.pdbx_seq_one_letter_code
_entity_poly.pdbx_strand_id
1 'polypeptide(L)'
;MNATTPEHTSGDGPTTTPRFITHDQMRDIESNTAEPLPSLRERGFVRHDGSWWVRDRDGYHEITSSAQNTKLDRWHVRLTEGALWT
;
A
#
# COMPACT_ATOMS: atom_id res chain seq x y z
N MET A 1 6.14 -44.28 -10.88
CA MET A 1 5.80 -43.60 -9.60
C MET A 1 5.65 -42.12 -9.94
N ASN A 2 4.40 -41.63 -10.01
CA ASN A 2 4.10 -40.23 -10.32
C ASN A 2 4.32 -39.38 -9.07
N ALA A 3 5.19 -38.37 -9.17
CA ALA A 3 5.25 -37.28 -8.20
C ALA A 3 4.79 -36.01 -8.94
N THR A 4 3.50 -35.68 -8.82
CA THR A 4 2.94 -34.43 -9.31
C THR A 4 3.11 -33.39 -8.20
N THR A 5 4.11 -32.53 -8.32
CA THR A 5 4.24 -31.33 -7.50
C THR A 5 3.10 -30.37 -7.86
N PRO A 6 2.27 -29.90 -6.91
CA PRO A 6 1.37 -28.79 -7.20
C PRO A 6 2.18 -27.49 -7.14
N GLU A 7 2.71 -27.06 -8.28
CA GLU A 7 3.20 -25.69 -8.45
C GLU A 7 1.99 -24.75 -8.51
N HIS A 8 1.53 -24.31 -7.34
CA HIS A 8 0.64 -23.17 -7.22
C HIS A 8 1.47 -21.87 -7.33
N THR A 9 2.02 -21.60 -8.52
CA THR A 9 2.65 -20.31 -8.82
C THR A 9 1.55 -19.31 -9.15
N SER A 10 0.87 -18.85 -8.10
CA SER A 10 0.02 -17.66 -8.18
C SER A 10 0.91 -16.43 -8.01
N GLY A 11 1.26 -15.81 -9.14
CA GLY A 11 1.50 -14.39 -9.37
C GLY A 11 2.47 -13.63 -8.45
N ASP A 12 3.47 -12.99 -9.05
CA ASP A 12 3.66 -11.55 -8.87
C ASP A 12 4.58 -11.04 -10.00
N GLY A 13 4.44 -9.78 -10.40
CA GLY A 13 5.25 -9.17 -11.46
C GLY A 13 6.73 -9.03 -11.04
N PRO A 14 7.54 -8.20 -11.72
CA PRO A 14 8.91 -7.95 -11.27
C PRO A 14 8.86 -7.53 -9.81
N THR A 15 9.60 -8.24 -8.96
CA THR A 15 9.69 -7.97 -7.52
C THR A 15 10.35 -6.61 -7.33
N THR A 16 9.56 -5.53 -7.39
CA THR A 16 10.02 -4.20 -7.00
C THR A 16 10.45 -4.32 -5.56
N THR A 17 11.73 -4.02 -5.30
CA THR A 17 12.28 -4.06 -3.94
C THR A 17 11.52 -3.03 -3.11
N PRO A 18 10.84 -3.43 -2.03
CA PRO A 18 10.08 -2.51 -1.20
C PRO A 18 11.02 -1.47 -0.60
N ARG A 19 10.69 -0.21 -0.82
CA ARG A 19 11.45 0.91 -0.29
C ARG A 19 11.05 1.18 1.16
N PHE A 20 12.00 1.71 1.92
CA PHE A 20 11.78 2.17 3.28
C PHE A 20 12.14 3.64 3.38
N ILE A 21 11.30 4.40 4.06
CA ILE A 21 11.54 5.81 4.38
C ILE A 21 11.31 6.04 5.87
N THR A 22 12.11 6.92 6.46
CA THR A 22 11.97 7.24 7.88
C THR A 22 10.74 8.11 8.15
N HIS A 23 10.33 8.20 9.42
CA HIS A 23 9.25 9.10 9.84
C HIS A 23 9.49 10.57 9.45
N ASP A 24 10.74 11.04 9.54
CA ASP A 24 11.07 12.43 9.20
C ASP A 24 10.98 12.68 7.69
N GLN A 25 11.45 11.72 6.88
CA GLN A 25 11.27 11.76 5.43
C GLN A 25 9.80 11.68 5.02
N MET A 26 9.01 10.82 5.67
CA MET A 26 7.57 10.74 5.41
C MET A 26 6.89 12.06 5.75
N ARG A 27 7.30 12.75 6.82
CA ARG A 27 6.77 14.07 7.18
C ARG A 27 7.06 15.13 6.12
N ASP A 28 8.25 15.12 5.54
CA ASP A 28 8.63 16.02 4.44
C ASP A 28 7.79 15.74 3.18
N ILE A 29 7.56 14.46 2.89
CA ILE A 29 6.73 13.98 1.78
C ILE A 29 5.24 14.34 1.99
N GLU A 30 4.69 14.13 3.18
CA GLU A 30 3.33 14.53 3.58
C GLU A 30 3.12 16.03 3.46
N SER A 31 4.15 16.82 3.76
CA SER A 31 4.07 18.28 3.64
C SER A 31 3.92 18.77 2.19
N ASN A 32 4.24 17.93 1.20
CA ASN A 32 4.40 18.37 -0.20
C ASN A 32 3.49 17.61 -1.19
N THR A 33 3.27 16.32 -0.99
CA THR A 33 2.65 15.45 -2.03
C THR A 33 1.82 14.26 -1.52
N ALA A 34 1.92 13.88 -0.25
CA ALA A 34 1.24 12.67 0.24
C ALA A 34 -0.22 12.94 0.61
N GLU A 35 -1.10 12.02 0.21
CA GLU A 35 -2.51 12.03 0.60
C GLU A 35 -2.73 10.99 1.71
N PRO A 36 -2.92 11.42 2.96
CA PRO A 36 -3.23 10.51 4.04
C PRO A 36 -4.70 10.07 3.92
N LEU A 37 -4.94 8.77 4.07
CA LEU A 37 -6.29 8.25 4.18
C LEU A 37 -6.92 8.71 5.49
N PRO A 38 -8.08 9.40 5.51
CA PRO A 38 -8.64 9.94 6.75
C PRO A 38 -8.87 8.86 7.81
N SER A 39 -9.39 7.68 7.46
CA SER A 39 -9.62 6.58 8.41
C SER A 39 -8.43 5.64 8.59
N LEU A 40 -7.45 5.66 7.67
CA LEU A 40 -6.27 4.79 7.74
C LEU A 40 -5.00 5.54 8.16
N ARG A 41 -5.04 6.86 8.31
CA ARG A 41 -4.01 7.64 9.01
C ARG A 41 -3.84 7.15 10.44
N GLU A 42 -4.95 6.78 11.09
CA GLU A 42 -4.94 6.11 12.40
C GLU A 42 -4.29 4.72 12.34
N ARG A 43 -4.36 4.04 11.19
CA ARG A 43 -3.70 2.75 10.94
C ARG A 43 -2.33 2.88 10.27
N GLY A 44 -1.86 4.11 10.03
CA GLY A 44 -0.55 4.38 9.44
C GLY A 44 -0.43 4.17 7.93
N PHE A 45 -1.50 4.17 7.14
CA PHE A 45 -1.36 4.07 5.66
C PHE A 45 -1.38 5.44 4.99
N VAL A 46 -0.50 5.60 4.00
CA VAL A 46 -0.36 6.86 3.24
C VAL A 46 -0.05 6.58 1.77
N ARG A 47 -0.61 7.39 0.87
CA ARG A 47 -0.33 7.27 -0.57
C ARG A 47 0.79 8.20 -0.96
N HIS A 48 1.80 7.67 -1.63
CA HIS A 48 2.90 8.47 -2.17
C HIS A 48 3.50 7.81 -3.42
N ASP A 49 3.77 8.63 -4.45
CA ASP A 49 4.41 8.22 -5.70
C ASP A 49 3.67 7.09 -6.45
N GLY A 50 2.34 7.07 -6.35
CA GLY A 50 1.50 6.03 -6.97
C GLY A 50 1.40 4.71 -6.19
N SER A 51 2.21 4.53 -5.15
CA SER A 51 2.19 3.39 -4.23
C SER A 51 1.58 3.76 -2.88
N TRP A 52 1.04 2.76 -2.18
CA TRP A 52 0.67 2.86 -0.78
C TRP A 52 1.85 2.49 0.11
N TRP A 53 1.95 3.18 1.23
CA TRP A 53 2.98 2.97 2.24
C TRP A 53 2.31 2.70 3.57
N VAL A 54 2.89 1.80 4.36
CA VAL A 54 2.41 1.43 5.70
C VAL A 54 3.43 1.85 6.74
N ARG A 55 2.95 2.50 7.79
CA ARG A 55 3.75 2.90 8.94
C ARG A 55 4.11 1.67 9.77
N ASP A 56 5.38 1.61 10.11
CA ASP A 56 5.98 0.67 11.05
C ASP A 56 6.63 1.45 12.21
N ARG A 57 7.27 0.74 13.15
CA ARG A 57 7.93 1.34 14.32
C ARG A 57 9.04 2.32 13.92
N ASP A 58 9.79 1.98 12.88
CA ASP A 58 11.00 2.72 12.50
C ASP A 58 10.74 3.73 11.37
N GLY A 59 9.65 3.56 10.61
CA GLY A 59 9.35 4.42 9.47
C GLY A 59 8.16 3.92 8.67
N TYR A 60 8.23 4.00 7.35
CA TYR A 60 7.20 3.56 6.44
C TYR A 60 7.78 2.62 5.40
N HIS A 61 7.07 1.54 5.13
CA HIS A 61 7.40 0.56 4.11
C HIS A 61 6.47 0.70 2.92
N GLU A 62 7.05 0.68 1.72
CA GLU A 62 6.28 0.65 0.49
C GLU A 62 5.56 -0.70 0.33
N ILE A 63 4.29 -0.63 -0.01
CA ILE A 63 3.51 -1.78 -0.44
C ILE A 63 3.75 -1.92 -1.95
N THR A 64 4.51 -2.92 -2.36
CA THR A 64 4.83 -3.14 -3.78
C THR A 64 3.83 -4.06 -4.48
N SER A 65 3.01 -4.79 -3.71
CA SER A 65 2.00 -5.68 -4.29
C SER A 65 0.88 -4.87 -4.95
N SER A 66 0.77 -4.99 -6.28
CA SER A 66 -0.25 -4.28 -7.07
C SER A 66 -1.68 -4.65 -6.63
N ALA A 67 -1.91 -5.91 -6.25
CA ALA A 67 -3.21 -6.36 -5.74
C ALA A 67 -3.57 -5.68 -4.40
N GLN A 68 -2.59 -5.46 -3.52
CA GLN A 68 -2.81 -4.73 -2.26
C GLN A 68 -3.03 -3.23 -2.52
N ASN A 69 -2.24 -2.62 -3.40
CA ASN A 69 -2.44 -1.23 -3.81
C ASN A 69 -3.83 -0.99 -4.40
N THR A 70 -4.30 -1.88 -5.26
CA THR A 70 -5.64 -1.79 -5.88
C THR A 70 -6.75 -1.90 -4.83
N LYS A 71 -6.58 -2.75 -3.81
CA LYS A 71 -7.52 -2.82 -2.69
C LYS A 71 -7.54 -1.49 -1.94
N LEU A 72 -6.39 -1.00 -1.50
CA LEU A 72 -6.27 0.25 -0.76
C LEU A 72 -6.79 1.45 -1.55
N ASP A 73 -6.60 1.48 -2.87
CA ASP A 73 -7.18 2.46 -3.77
C ASP A 73 -8.72 2.43 -3.76
N ARG A 74 -9.34 1.24 -3.94
CA ARG A 74 -10.80 1.10 -3.83
C ARG A 74 -11.33 1.50 -2.46
N TRP A 75 -10.59 1.20 -1.40
CA TRP A 75 -10.94 1.64 -0.05
C TRP A 75 -10.82 3.16 0.10
N HIS A 76 -9.77 3.78 -0.46
CA HIS A 76 -9.60 5.23 -0.49
C HIS A 76 -10.79 5.91 -1.14
N VAL A 77 -11.12 5.48 -2.36
CA VAL A 77 -12.26 6.00 -3.13
C VAL A 77 -13.55 5.86 -2.32
N ARG A 78 -13.82 4.69 -1.73
CA ARG A 78 -15.00 4.46 -0.89
C ARG A 78 -15.08 5.36 0.34
N LEU A 79 -13.94 5.70 0.94
CA LEU A 79 -13.88 6.55 2.14
C LEU A 79 -14.00 8.03 1.78
N THR A 80 -13.38 8.46 0.69
CA THR A 80 -13.36 9.86 0.24
C THR A 80 -14.67 10.26 -0.43
N GLU A 81 -15.24 9.37 -1.25
CA GLU A 81 -16.53 9.62 -1.91
C GLU A 81 -17.73 9.21 -1.03
N GLY A 82 -17.46 8.66 0.16
CA GLY A 82 -18.48 8.28 1.14
C GLY A 82 -19.45 7.26 0.56
N ALA A 83 -19.07 5.98 0.56
CA ALA A 83 -19.97 4.85 0.33
C ALA A 83 -21.11 5.15 -0.66
N LEU A 84 -20.82 5.10 -1.97
CA LEU A 84 -21.85 4.97 -3.01
C LEU A 84 -22.58 3.64 -2.81
N TRP A 85 -23.41 3.55 -1.77
CA TRP A 85 -24.47 2.58 -1.63
C TRP A 85 -25.72 3.31 -2.14
N THR A 86 -25.99 3.17 -3.43
CA THR A 86 -27.34 3.33 -3.97
C THR A 86 -27.85 1.94 -4.33
#